data_AF-A0A552R4R8-F1
#
_entry.id   AF-A0A552R4R8-F1
#
_cell.length_a   1.000
_cell.length_b   1.000
_cell.length_c   1.000
_cell.angle_alpha   90.00
_cell.angle_beta   90.00
_cell.angle_gamma   90.00
#
_symmetry.space_group_name_H-M   'P 1'
#
loop_
_entity.id
_entity.type
_entity.pdbx_description
1 polymer ?
#
loop_
_entity_poly.entity_id
_entity_poly.type
_entity_poly.pdbx_seq_one_letter_code
_entity_poly.pdbx_strand_id
1 'polypeptide(L)'
;MVTLDHVTMLFSQGARSPKSQDLLTLADVLLAHRLPPSLFQAYEVPGDGSLEPIPISATLAEVQDDRQVILQCIRNTDIDAIDPGRVETVEHGRNPAVAMYDFQWADDAKRPTHRVHALDAERAQEIVFSRICDFLTDHAATPPLVAGISGGGDSNTLVQGTHRYVAKHGLDPSEVVCFTLTMKPIWPEAATERAAALCAEAGFAHRVLHPDEIAMLLGMSKGPDELWRELSSRYSPDLAHFFATFLINLVGRALCEEIGGSRLMVGYNREDVAAELLFCLINGRRPMPFPVRRTGSTDVLMPVWDVPKGMLDACYPRFSEENYSERVDSSAVRRSSIYYMAHGIDALVPSMSLSLMTGVKKLMDQLSGWEQLTEIEGTPLMHTGYGDQEQVHELLSTLARYFPSWRLDRSTAK
;
A
#
# COMPACT_ATOMS: atom_id res chain seq x y z
N MET A 1 35.26 4.30 -8.26
CA MET A 1 34.33 4.03 -7.14
C MET A 1 33.46 5.25 -6.96
N VAL A 2 32.14 5.11 -7.06
CA VAL A 2 31.22 6.15 -6.62
C VAL A 2 31.16 6.04 -5.09
N THR A 3 31.57 7.08 -4.37
CA THR A 3 31.44 7.08 -2.91
C THR A 3 29.97 7.26 -2.53
N LEU A 4 29.46 6.43 -1.61
CA LEU A 4 28.07 6.50 -1.12
C LEU A 4 27.85 7.64 -0.11
N ASP A 5 28.87 8.48 0.11
CA ASP A 5 28.90 9.57 1.09
C ASP A 5 27.81 10.64 0.87
N HIS A 6 27.21 10.66 -0.32
CA HIS A 6 26.12 11.58 -0.69
C HIS A 6 24.72 10.96 -0.57
N VAL A 7 24.60 9.71 -0.10
CA VAL A 7 23.33 8.98 -0.01
C VAL A 7 22.91 8.82 1.45
N THR A 8 21.68 9.25 1.76
CA THR A 8 21.07 9.06 3.08
C THR A 8 19.76 8.30 2.94
N MET A 9 19.56 7.25 3.75
CA MET A 9 18.28 6.55 3.85
C MET A 9 17.51 7.09 5.04
N LEU A 10 16.30 7.58 4.82
CA LEU A 10 15.42 8.09 5.87
C LEU A 10 14.41 7.02 6.29
N PHE A 11 14.30 6.79 7.59
CA PHE A 11 13.31 5.92 8.21
C PHE A 11 12.51 6.73 9.24
N SER A 12 11.36 6.21 9.70
CA SER A 12 10.59 6.84 10.79
C SER A 12 11.42 7.02 12.07
N GLN A 13 12.41 6.15 12.28
CA GLN A 13 13.34 6.14 13.43
C GLN A 13 14.56 7.03 13.24
N GLY A 14 14.67 7.72 12.11
CA GLY A 14 15.80 8.58 11.76
C GLY A 14 16.64 8.08 10.59
N ALA A 15 17.59 8.92 10.21
CA ALA A 15 18.49 8.69 9.09
C ALA A 15 19.47 7.54 9.36
N ARG A 16 19.79 6.79 8.30
CA ARG A 16 20.85 5.77 8.29
C ARG A 16 21.69 5.90 7.04
N SER A 17 22.99 5.67 7.16
CA SER A 17 23.89 5.58 6.02
C SER A 17 23.80 4.20 5.36
N PRO A 18 24.05 4.08 4.05
CA PRO A 18 24.28 2.79 3.41
C PRO A 18 25.40 2.02 4.10
N LYS A 19 25.36 0.68 4.04
CA LYS A 19 26.48 -0.15 4.50
C LYS A 19 27.76 0.25 3.74
N SER A 20 28.88 0.30 4.44
CA SER A 20 30.20 0.43 3.80
C SER A 20 30.52 -0.84 2.99
N GLN A 21 31.39 -0.70 1.99
CA GLN A 21 31.74 -1.80 1.08
C GLN A 21 32.29 -3.02 1.82
N ASP A 22 33.12 -2.82 2.83
CA ASP A 22 33.74 -3.90 3.61
C ASP A 22 32.73 -4.70 4.46
N LEU A 23 31.55 -4.12 4.71
CA LEU A 23 30.45 -4.76 5.44
C LEU A 23 29.41 -5.41 4.51
N LEU A 24 29.61 -5.36 3.20
CA LEU A 24 28.75 -6.06 2.25
C LEU A 24 29.04 -7.55 2.28
N THR A 25 27.98 -8.34 2.39
CA THR A 25 28.02 -9.79 2.23
C THR A 25 27.92 -10.19 0.77
N LEU A 26 28.29 -11.44 0.45
CA LEU A 26 28.05 -11.99 -0.90
C LEU A 26 26.56 -11.96 -1.27
N ALA A 27 25.66 -12.12 -0.29
CA ALA A 27 24.22 -11.93 -0.45
C ALA A 27 23.86 -10.48 -0.81
N ASP A 28 24.47 -9.49 -0.15
CA ASP A 28 24.26 -8.07 -0.47
C ASP A 28 24.73 -7.76 -1.91
N VAL A 29 25.84 -8.36 -2.36
CA VAL A 29 26.32 -8.24 -3.75
C VAL A 29 25.31 -8.81 -4.73
N LEU A 30 24.80 -10.04 -4.50
CA LEU A 30 23.78 -10.63 -5.37
C LEU A 30 22.51 -9.78 -5.43
N LEU A 31 22.04 -9.26 -4.29
CA LEU A 31 20.87 -8.38 -4.24
C LEU A 31 21.09 -7.05 -4.97
N ALA A 32 22.31 -6.50 -4.94
CA ALA A 32 22.66 -5.31 -5.73
C ALA A 32 22.57 -5.55 -7.25
N HIS A 33 22.69 -6.82 -7.66
CA HIS A 33 22.47 -7.29 -9.02
C HIS A 33 21.07 -7.88 -9.25
N ARG A 34 20.10 -7.65 -8.34
CA ARG A 34 18.73 -8.19 -8.40
C ARG A 34 18.65 -9.73 -8.49
N LEU A 35 19.70 -10.41 -8.01
CA LEU A 35 19.79 -11.85 -7.97
C LEU A 35 19.41 -12.37 -6.58
N PRO A 36 18.42 -13.29 -6.47
CA PRO A 36 18.09 -13.89 -5.18
C PRO A 36 19.26 -14.70 -4.64
N PRO A 37 19.77 -14.42 -3.42
CA PRO A 37 20.89 -15.18 -2.85
C PRO A 37 20.62 -16.69 -2.76
N SER A 38 19.37 -17.09 -2.56
CA SER A 38 18.94 -18.49 -2.51
C SER A 38 19.08 -19.26 -3.84
N LEU A 39 19.33 -18.56 -4.95
CA LEU A 39 19.60 -19.14 -6.26
C LEU A 39 21.08 -19.52 -6.44
N PHE A 40 21.96 -19.17 -5.50
CA PHE A 40 23.41 -19.33 -5.63
C PHE A 40 24.02 -20.14 -4.48
N GLN A 41 25.05 -20.92 -4.81
CA GLN A 41 26.00 -21.49 -3.85
C GLN A 41 27.34 -20.76 -4.02
N ALA A 42 27.88 -20.26 -2.91
CA ALA A 42 29.18 -19.61 -2.91
C ALA A 42 30.30 -20.63 -2.64
N TYR A 43 31.42 -20.46 -3.34
CA TYR A 43 32.65 -21.23 -3.16
C TYR A 43 33.85 -20.29 -3.13
N GLU A 44 34.82 -20.56 -2.26
CA GLU A 44 36.19 -20.09 -2.44
C GLU A 44 36.98 -21.06 -3.32
N VAL A 45 37.88 -20.49 -4.11
CA VAL A 45 38.78 -21.21 -5.01
C VAL A 45 40.21 -20.94 -4.55
N PRO A 46 40.83 -21.88 -3.83
CA PRO A 46 42.26 -21.82 -3.53
C PRO A 46 43.11 -21.95 -4.80
N GLY A 47 44.41 -21.71 -4.69
CA GLY A 47 45.34 -21.79 -5.83
C GLY A 47 45.45 -23.17 -6.49
N ASP A 48 44.89 -24.23 -5.89
CA ASP A 48 44.79 -25.57 -6.47
C ASP A 48 43.54 -25.80 -7.34
N GLY A 49 42.63 -24.82 -7.40
CA GLY A 49 41.40 -24.87 -8.19
C GLY A 49 40.27 -25.70 -7.57
N SER A 50 40.42 -26.18 -6.34
CA SER A 50 39.33 -26.84 -5.62
C SER A 50 38.21 -25.86 -5.26
N LEU A 51 37.00 -26.38 -5.01
CA LEU A 51 35.85 -25.57 -4.61
C LEU A 51 35.53 -25.80 -3.13
N GLU A 52 35.75 -24.80 -2.28
CA GLU A 52 35.44 -24.84 -0.86
C GLU A 52 34.14 -24.06 -0.60
N PRO A 53 33.03 -24.72 -0.20
CA PRO A 53 31.76 -24.02 -0.01
C PRO A 53 31.86 -23.04 1.16
N ILE A 54 31.38 -21.82 0.95
CA ILE A 54 31.29 -20.77 1.97
C ILE A 54 29.86 -20.26 2.11
N PRO A 55 29.47 -19.73 3.29
CA PRO A 55 28.15 -19.16 3.47
C PRO A 55 27.99 -17.87 2.66
N ILE A 56 26.82 -17.65 2.07
CA ILE A 56 26.51 -16.43 1.32
C ILE A 56 26.41 -15.18 2.22
N SER A 57 26.34 -15.40 3.54
CA SER A 57 26.44 -14.35 4.56
C SER A 57 27.86 -13.91 4.86
N ALA A 58 28.89 -14.55 4.27
CA ALA A 58 30.28 -14.10 4.39
C ALA A 58 30.42 -12.69 3.80
N THR A 59 31.15 -11.84 4.50
CA THR A 59 31.52 -10.49 4.08
C THR A 59 32.67 -10.51 3.09
N LEU A 60 32.78 -9.47 2.26
CA LEU A 60 33.89 -9.33 1.32
C LEU A 60 35.26 -9.27 2.03
N ALA A 61 35.31 -8.78 3.28
CA ALA A 61 36.53 -8.70 4.08
C ALA A 61 36.95 -10.05 4.70
N GLU A 62 36.05 -11.03 4.78
CA GLU A 62 36.36 -12.38 5.29
C GLU A 62 36.98 -13.28 4.21
N VAL A 63 36.86 -12.89 2.94
CA VAL A 63 37.49 -13.58 1.81
C VAL A 63 38.98 -13.28 1.81
N GLN A 64 39.81 -14.33 1.74
CA GLN A 64 41.27 -14.14 1.67
C GLN A 64 41.67 -13.48 0.34
N ASP A 65 42.55 -12.48 0.39
CA ASP A 65 42.95 -11.66 -0.77
C ASP A 65 43.54 -12.48 -1.95
N ASP A 66 44.09 -13.67 -1.68
CA ASP A 66 44.67 -14.58 -2.67
C ASP A 66 43.70 -15.63 -3.21
N ARG A 67 42.45 -15.63 -2.75
CA ARG A 67 41.39 -16.56 -3.17
C ARG A 67 40.37 -15.88 -4.07
N GLN A 68 39.87 -16.63 -5.05
CA GLN A 68 38.73 -16.20 -5.86
C GLN A 68 37.43 -16.71 -5.23
N VAL A 69 36.37 -15.91 -5.27
CA VAL A 69 35.01 -16.37 -4.94
C VAL A 69 34.22 -16.65 -6.22
N ILE A 70 33.58 -17.81 -6.28
CA ILE A 70 32.61 -18.19 -7.31
C ILE A 70 31.21 -18.24 -6.71
N LEU A 71 30.27 -17.51 -7.31
CA LEU A 71 28.85 -17.60 -7.00
C LEU A 71 28.16 -18.43 -8.09
N GLN A 72 27.94 -19.70 -7.81
CA GLN A 72 27.40 -20.67 -8.77
C GLN A 72 25.86 -20.70 -8.69
N CYS A 73 25.18 -20.37 -9.80
CA CYS A 73 23.74 -20.55 -9.90
C CYS A 73 23.39 -22.06 -9.83
N ILE A 74 22.47 -22.45 -8.95
CA ILE A 74 22.15 -23.86 -8.64
C ILE A 74 20.92 -24.40 -9.39
N ARG A 75 20.35 -23.59 -10.30
CA ARG A 75 19.21 -23.93 -11.15
C ARG A 75 19.41 -23.37 -12.56
N ASN A 76 18.82 -24.03 -13.55
CA ASN A 76 18.80 -23.56 -14.93
C ASN A 76 17.72 -22.48 -15.11
N THR A 77 17.85 -21.36 -14.40
CA THR A 77 16.96 -20.20 -14.51
C THR A 77 17.45 -19.31 -15.65
N ASP A 78 16.56 -18.90 -16.55
CA ASP A 78 16.87 -17.94 -17.63
C ASP A 78 16.93 -16.51 -17.06
N ILE A 79 18.04 -16.20 -16.41
CA ILE A 79 18.28 -14.89 -15.76
C ILE A 79 18.27 -13.79 -16.81
N ASP A 80 18.87 -13.99 -17.98
CA ASP A 80 18.97 -12.95 -19.02
C ASP A 80 17.61 -12.53 -19.57
N ALA A 81 16.62 -13.43 -19.57
CA ALA A 81 15.24 -13.09 -19.92
C ALA A 81 14.52 -12.33 -18.80
N ILE A 82 14.78 -12.66 -17.53
CA ILE A 82 14.03 -12.12 -16.38
C ILE A 82 14.64 -10.81 -15.87
N ASP A 83 15.95 -10.65 -15.94
CA ASP A 83 16.69 -9.44 -15.55
C ASP A 83 17.77 -9.17 -16.60
N PRO A 84 17.41 -8.54 -17.73
CA PRO A 84 18.38 -8.29 -18.78
C PRO A 84 19.44 -7.33 -18.23
N GLY A 85 20.72 -7.68 -18.40
CA GLY A 85 21.85 -6.85 -17.96
C GLY A 85 21.85 -5.41 -18.50
N ARG A 86 20.96 -5.09 -19.44
CA ARG A 86 20.58 -3.73 -19.79
C ARG A 86 19.06 -3.63 -19.98
N VAL A 87 18.42 -2.78 -19.19
CA VAL A 87 17.02 -2.40 -19.37
C VAL A 87 16.94 -1.19 -20.32
N GLU A 88 15.99 -1.20 -21.26
CA GLU A 88 15.74 -0.06 -22.14
C GLU A 88 15.15 1.10 -21.33
N THR A 89 15.83 2.24 -21.27
CA THR A 89 15.28 3.46 -20.66
C THR A 89 14.66 4.35 -21.73
N VAL A 90 13.39 4.67 -21.54
CA VAL A 90 12.65 5.64 -22.36
C VAL A 90 12.52 6.93 -21.56
N GLU A 91 13.25 7.96 -21.97
CA GLU A 91 13.23 9.28 -21.35
C GLU A 91 12.01 10.08 -21.81
N HIS A 92 11.19 10.55 -20.85
CA HIS A 92 10.04 11.41 -21.13
C HIS A 92 10.26 12.87 -20.74
N GLY A 93 11.43 13.21 -20.20
CA GLY A 93 11.80 14.56 -19.78
C GLY A 93 13.30 14.71 -19.61
N ARG A 94 13.78 15.95 -19.39
CA ARG A 94 15.22 16.22 -19.17
C ARG A 94 15.66 15.95 -17.73
N ASN A 95 14.72 16.02 -16.79
CA ASN A 95 14.95 15.88 -15.36
C ASN A 95 13.95 14.85 -14.81
N PRO A 96 14.21 13.55 -14.99
CA PRO A 96 13.30 12.53 -14.50
C PRO A 96 13.22 12.56 -12.97
N ALA A 97 12.00 12.54 -12.44
CA ALA A 97 11.68 12.50 -11.02
C ALA A 97 11.37 11.07 -10.55
N VAL A 98 10.88 10.21 -11.45
CA VAL A 98 10.48 8.83 -11.11
C VAL A 98 10.67 7.87 -12.28
N ALA A 99 10.92 6.61 -11.94
CA ALA A 99 10.97 5.50 -12.89
C ALA A 99 9.67 4.70 -12.83
N MET A 100 8.97 4.58 -13.95
CA MET A 100 7.86 3.65 -14.12
C MET A 100 8.36 2.42 -14.90
N TYR A 101 8.33 1.27 -14.25
CA TYR A 101 8.78 0.02 -14.85
C TYR A 101 7.65 -0.65 -15.65
N ASP A 102 7.93 -0.96 -16.91
CA ASP A 102 7.05 -1.72 -17.80
C ASP A 102 7.69 -3.08 -18.07
N PHE A 103 7.03 -4.12 -17.58
CA PHE A 103 7.41 -5.50 -17.81
C PHE A 103 6.25 -6.20 -18.52
N GLN A 104 6.54 -6.71 -19.71
CA GLN A 104 5.58 -7.49 -20.47
C GLN A 104 6.07 -8.94 -20.53
N TRP A 105 5.23 -9.83 -19.99
CA TRP A 105 5.37 -11.25 -20.22
C TRP A 105 5.37 -11.53 -21.72
N ALA A 106 6.17 -12.49 -22.13
CA ALA A 106 6.31 -12.87 -23.53
C ALA A 106 5.04 -13.56 -24.03
N ASP A 107 3.97 -12.81 -24.27
CA ASP A 107 2.68 -13.42 -24.61
C ASP A 107 2.54 -13.79 -26.10
N ASP A 108 3.53 -13.49 -26.96
CA ASP A 108 3.57 -14.00 -28.34
C ASP A 108 4.99 -14.21 -28.91
N ALA A 109 5.99 -13.44 -28.47
CA ALA A 109 7.33 -13.42 -29.07
C ALA A 109 8.38 -14.32 -28.39
N LYS A 110 8.02 -15.03 -27.31
CA LYS A 110 8.96 -15.74 -26.40
C LYS A 110 10.11 -14.88 -25.85
N ARG A 111 10.03 -13.54 -25.95
CA ARG A 111 11.02 -12.62 -25.40
C ARG A 111 10.31 -11.62 -24.49
N PRO A 112 10.51 -11.67 -23.17
CA PRO A 112 9.98 -10.64 -22.29
C PRO A 112 10.62 -9.30 -22.65
N THR A 113 9.87 -8.21 -22.49
CA THR A 113 10.40 -6.87 -22.66
C THR A 113 10.43 -6.17 -21.31
N HIS A 114 11.58 -5.59 -21.00
CA HIS A 114 11.81 -4.76 -19.82
C HIS A 114 12.11 -3.34 -20.27
N ARG A 115 11.29 -2.41 -19.81
CA ARG A 115 11.50 -0.98 -20.04
C ARG A 115 11.39 -0.21 -18.74
N VAL A 116 12.15 0.87 -18.66
CA VAL A 116 12.00 1.90 -17.63
C VAL A 116 11.60 3.19 -18.32
N HIS A 117 10.44 3.70 -17.99
CA HIS A 117 10.05 5.04 -18.38
C HIS A 117 10.53 6.02 -17.31
N ALA A 118 11.51 6.85 -17.66
CA ALA A 118 12.00 7.92 -16.81
C ALA A 118 11.10 9.15 -17.01
N LEU A 119 10.26 9.42 -16.01
CA LEU A 119 9.19 10.41 -16.06
C LEU A 119 9.59 11.65 -15.27
N ASP A 120 9.33 12.83 -15.82
CA ASP A 120 9.26 14.04 -15.02
C ASP A 120 7.95 14.08 -14.19
N ALA A 121 7.87 15.05 -13.28
CA ALA A 121 6.74 15.17 -12.37
C ALA A 121 5.41 15.41 -13.11
N GLU A 122 5.40 16.27 -14.14
CA GLU A 122 4.21 16.58 -14.93
C GLU A 122 3.66 15.33 -15.65
N ARG A 123 4.55 14.54 -16.27
CA ARG A 123 4.15 13.30 -16.93
C ARG A 123 3.65 12.26 -15.94
N ALA A 124 4.30 12.15 -14.77
CA ALA A 124 3.84 11.23 -13.73
C ALA A 124 2.43 11.60 -13.25
N GLN A 125 2.18 12.88 -12.98
CA GLN A 125 0.87 13.41 -12.62
C GLN A 125 -0.17 13.09 -13.70
N GLU A 126 0.14 13.36 -14.96
CA GLU A 126 -0.78 13.12 -16.08
C GLU A 126 -1.18 11.64 -16.19
N ILE A 127 -0.23 10.71 -16.04
CA ILE A 127 -0.52 9.28 -16.07
C ILE A 127 -1.39 8.88 -14.87
N VAL A 128 -1.05 9.33 -13.66
CA VAL A 128 -1.81 8.97 -12.44
C VAL A 128 -3.24 9.53 -12.49
N PHE A 129 -3.42 10.80 -12.85
CA PHE A 129 -4.75 11.43 -12.89
C PHE A 129 -5.63 10.80 -13.95
N SER A 130 -5.06 10.48 -15.12
CA SER A 130 -5.78 9.78 -16.17
C SER A 130 -6.18 8.37 -15.74
N ARG A 131 -5.33 7.61 -15.05
CA ARG A 131 -5.69 6.30 -14.48
C ARG A 131 -6.86 6.38 -13.51
N ILE A 132 -6.86 7.35 -12.60
CA ILE A 132 -7.97 7.55 -11.66
C ILE A 132 -9.26 7.89 -12.40
N CYS A 133 -9.18 8.81 -13.37
CA CYS A 133 -10.33 9.20 -14.18
C CYS A 133 -10.90 8.02 -15.00
N ASP A 134 -10.03 7.21 -15.60
CA ASP A 134 -10.41 6.04 -16.38
C ASP A 134 -11.01 4.96 -15.48
N PHE A 135 -10.41 4.70 -14.31
CA PHE A 135 -10.99 3.82 -13.29
C PHE A 135 -12.41 4.22 -12.91
N LEU A 136 -12.64 5.49 -12.57
CA LEU A 136 -13.97 5.98 -12.20
C LEU A 136 -14.96 5.89 -13.36
N THR A 137 -14.48 6.04 -14.60
CA THR A 137 -15.28 5.87 -15.81
C THR A 137 -15.66 4.40 -16.03
N ASP A 138 -14.69 3.48 -15.96
CA ASP A 138 -14.88 2.04 -16.18
C ASP A 138 -15.80 1.41 -15.13
N HIS A 139 -15.79 1.96 -13.91
CA HIS A 139 -16.65 1.55 -12.80
C HIS A 139 -17.95 2.37 -12.69
N ALA A 140 -18.24 3.22 -13.68
CA ALA A 140 -19.45 4.05 -13.76
C ALA A 140 -19.76 4.81 -12.45
N ALA A 141 -18.73 5.40 -11.84
CA ALA A 141 -18.80 6.05 -10.53
C ALA A 141 -19.58 7.39 -10.55
N THR A 142 -20.91 7.31 -10.58
CA THR A 142 -21.82 8.44 -10.37
C THR A 142 -21.74 9.01 -8.94
N PRO A 143 -21.83 10.35 -8.79
CA PRO A 143 -22.06 11.01 -7.51
C PRO A 143 -23.38 10.60 -6.84
N PRO A 144 -23.54 10.82 -5.53
CA PRO A 144 -22.55 11.44 -4.64
C PRO A 144 -21.38 10.48 -4.31
N LEU A 145 -20.15 11.03 -4.29
CA LEU A 145 -18.92 10.31 -4.01
C LEU A 145 -18.33 10.77 -2.68
N VAL A 146 -17.88 9.84 -1.85
CA VAL A 146 -17.17 10.16 -0.59
C VAL A 146 -15.70 9.79 -0.71
N ALA A 147 -14.78 10.63 -0.22
CA ALA A 147 -13.34 10.34 -0.23
C ALA A 147 -12.66 10.68 1.10
N GLY A 148 -11.92 9.73 1.66
CA GLY A 148 -11.06 10.00 2.82
C GLY A 148 -9.75 10.65 2.37
N ILE A 149 -9.47 11.86 2.84
CA ILE A 149 -8.27 12.63 2.46
C ILE A 149 -7.46 13.09 3.68
N SER A 150 -6.14 12.89 3.62
CA SER A 150 -5.19 13.33 4.65
C SER A 150 -4.35 14.54 4.24
N GLY A 151 -4.52 15.03 3.00
CA GLY A 151 -3.67 16.08 2.44
C GLY A 151 -2.24 15.62 2.10
N GLY A 152 -1.91 14.33 2.23
CA GLY A 152 -0.64 13.76 1.76
C GLY A 152 -0.61 13.52 0.24
N GLY A 153 0.49 12.97 -0.28
CA GLY A 153 0.67 12.73 -1.72
C GLY A 153 -0.44 11.88 -2.38
N ASP A 154 -0.82 10.77 -1.75
CA ASP A 154 -1.89 9.89 -2.28
C ASP A 154 -3.23 10.63 -2.38
N SER A 155 -3.61 11.38 -1.34
CA SER A 155 -4.85 12.16 -1.34
C SER A 155 -4.84 13.27 -2.38
N ASN A 156 -3.70 13.93 -2.61
CA ASN A 156 -3.57 14.93 -3.67
C ASN A 156 -3.81 14.32 -5.06
N THR A 157 -3.20 13.16 -5.34
CA THR A 157 -3.44 12.46 -6.61
C THR A 157 -4.89 12.03 -6.76
N LEU A 158 -5.52 11.51 -5.70
CA LEU A 158 -6.92 11.06 -5.70
C LEU A 158 -7.88 12.22 -5.98
N VAL A 159 -7.71 13.36 -5.31
CA VAL A 159 -8.57 14.55 -5.52
C VAL A 159 -8.41 15.07 -6.94
N GLN A 160 -7.20 15.23 -7.44
CA GLN A 160 -6.96 15.81 -8.76
C GLN A 160 -7.42 14.88 -9.90
N GLY A 161 -7.24 13.56 -9.74
CA GLY A 161 -7.81 12.57 -10.66
C GLY A 161 -9.35 12.56 -10.65
N THR A 162 -9.96 12.69 -9.47
CA THR A 162 -11.42 12.81 -9.33
C THR A 162 -11.94 14.12 -9.92
N HIS A 163 -11.23 15.23 -9.73
CA HIS A 163 -11.59 16.53 -10.29
C HIS A 163 -11.61 16.47 -11.83
N ARG A 164 -10.61 15.80 -12.42
CA ARG A 164 -10.58 15.52 -13.86
C ARG A 164 -11.77 14.68 -14.32
N TYR A 165 -12.13 13.65 -13.56
CA TYR A 165 -13.32 12.83 -13.84
C TYR A 165 -14.61 13.66 -13.83
N VAL A 166 -14.82 14.45 -12.77
CA VAL A 166 -15.98 15.34 -12.61
C VAL A 166 -16.07 16.32 -13.79
N ALA A 167 -14.96 16.98 -14.14
CA ALA A 167 -14.91 17.92 -15.25
C ALA A 167 -15.17 17.25 -16.61
N LYS A 168 -14.56 16.08 -16.86
CA LYS A 168 -14.71 15.31 -18.11
C LYS A 168 -16.17 14.90 -18.36
N HIS A 169 -16.91 14.57 -17.31
CA HIS A 169 -18.29 14.09 -17.38
C HIS A 169 -19.35 15.16 -17.07
N GLY A 170 -18.94 16.41 -16.82
CA GLY A 170 -19.85 17.52 -16.53
C GLY A 170 -20.68 17.31 -15.26
N LEU A 171 -20.09 16.65 -14.25
CA LEU A 171 -20.73 16.38 -12.96
C LEU A 171 -20.63 17.59 -12.03
N ASP A 172 -21.51 17.66 -11.02
CA ASP A 172 -21.45 18.71 -10.00
C ASP A 172 -20.32 18.40 -9.00
N PRO A 173 -19.26 19.24 -8.90
CA PRO A 173 -18.17 19.00 -7.96
C PRO A 173 -18.61 19.04 -6.49
N SER A 174 -19.73 19.70 -6.17
CA SER A 174 -20.26 19.75 -4.80
C SER A 174 -20.85 18.41 -4.33
N GLU A 175 -21.13 17.48 -5.26
CA GLU A 175 -21.55 16.10 -4.96
C GLU A 175 -20.37 15.16 -4.64
N VAL A 176 -19.14 15.68 -4.66
CA VAL A 176 -17.96 14.99 -4.12
C VAL A 176 -17.68 15.52 -2.73
N VAL A 177 -17.85 14.65 -1.72
CA VAL A 177 -17.62 14.96 -0.31
C VAL A 177 -16.33 14.32 0.15
N CYS A 178 -15.31 15.14 0.34
CA CYS A 178 -14.09 14.72 0.99
C CYS A 178 -14.18 14.88 2.50
N PHE A 179 -13.54 13.99 3.27
CA PHE A 179 -13.47 14.12 4.72
C PHE A 179 -12.06 13.89 5.26
N THR A 180 -11.73 14.55 6.36
CA THR A 180 -10.48 14.42 7.09
C THR A 180 -10.77 14.20 8.57
N LEU A 181 -10.18 13.16 9.15
CA LEU A 181 -10.29 12.90 10.59
C LEU A 181 -9.19 13.63 11.35
N THR A 182 -9.49 14.13 12.54
CA THR A 182 -8.48 14.69 13.46
C THR A 182 -8.56 14.00 14.81
N MET A 183 -7.45 13.44 15.27
CA MET A 183 -7.39 12.74 16.56
C MET A 183 -5.94 12.45 16.95
N LYS A 184 -5.44 13.03 18.04
CA LYS A 184 -4.08 12.73 18.51
C LYS A 184 -4.05 11.36 19.22
N PRO A 185 -3.00 10.55 19.05
CA PRO A 185 -1.77 10.83 18.28
C PRO A 185 -1.83 10.38 16.81
N ILE A 186 -2.95 9.86 16.31
CA ILE A 186 -3.01 9.18 15.01
C ILE A 186 -3.04 10.16 13.84
N TRP A 187 -3.90 11.18 13.89
CA TRP A 187 -4.07 12.17 12.84
C TRP A 187 -3.83 13.58 13.40
N PRO A 188 -2.70 14.22 13.01
CA PRO A 188 -2.40 15.58 13.43
C PRO A 188 -3.33 16.59 12.76
N GLU A 189 -3.54 17.71 13.45
CA GLU A 189 -4.42 18.79 12.99
C GLU A 189 -3.89 19.48 11.73
N ALA A 190 -2.57 19.52 11.53
CA ALA A 190 -1.92 20.10 10.35
C ALA A 190 -2.37 19.48 9.02
N ALA A 191 -2.85 18.22 9.04
CA ALA A 191 -3.39 17.56 7.86
C ALA A 191 -4.68 18.22 7.33
N THR A 192 -5.43 18.90 8.18
CA THR A 192 -6.73 19.51 7.83
C THR A 192 -6.61 20.70 6.91
N GLU A 193 -5.65 21.60 7.16
CA GLU A 193 -5.44 22.80 6.36
C GLU A 193 -5.05 22.44 4.93
N ARG A 194 -4.14 21.46 4.78
CA ARG A 194 -3.72 20.94 3.46
C ARG A 194 -4.90 20.32 2.71
N ALA A 195 -5.69 19.49 3.39
CA ALA A 195 -6.86 18.86 2.80
C ALA A 195 -7.95 19.87 2.40
N ALA A 196 -8.20 20.89 3.23
CA ALA A 196 -9.18 21.92 2.96
C ALA A 196 -8.80 22.77 1.74
N ALA A 197 -7.52 23.19 1.64
CA ALA A 197 -7.02 23.92 0.49
C ALA A 197 -7.16 23.12 -0.81
N LEU A 198 -6.81 21.82 -0.76
CA LEU A 198 -6.91 20.90 -1.89
C LEU A 198 -8.37 20.72 -2.36
N CYS A 199 -9.32 20.55 -1.43
CA CYS A 199 -10.74 20.45 -1.77
C CYS A 199 -11.31 21.74 -2.34
N ALA A 200 -10.94 22.88 -1.77
CA ALA A 200 -11.39 24.18 -2.23
C ALA A 200 -10.94 24.45 -3.68
N GLU A 201 -9.71 24.07 -4.03
CA GLU A 201 -9.20 24.16 -5.40
C GLU A 201 -10.01 23.29 -6.39
N ALA A 202 -10.38 22.08 -5.97
CA ALA A 202 -11.17 21.15 -6.78
C ALA A 202 -12.69 21.46 -6.81
N GLY A 203 -13.16 22.42 -6.01
CA GLY A 203 -14.59 22.71 -5.83
C GLY A 203 -15.37 21.63 -5.07
N PHE A 204 -14.68 20.74 -4.36
CA PHE A 204 -15.28 19.64 -3.61
C PHE A 204 -15.74 20.09 -2.22
N ALA A 205 -16.83 19.50 -1.72
CA ALA A 205 -17.22 19.68 -0.33
C ALA A 205 -16.19 19.01 0.59
N HIS A 206 -15.80 19.69 1.67
CA HIS A 206 -14.85 19.16 2.65
C HIS A 206 -15.44 19.17 4.06
N ARG A 207 -15.32 18.02 4.74
CA ARG A 207 -15.68 17.88 6.15
C ARG A 207 -14.46 17.52 6.98
N VAL A 208 -14.00 18.44 7.81
CA VAL A 208 -13.11 18.12 8.91
C VAL A 208 -13.95 17.55 10.04
N LEU A 209 -13.57 16.38 10.56
CA LEU A 209 -14.30 15.72 11.64
C LEU A 209 -13.37 15.61 12.85
N HIS A 210 -13.70 16.38 13.88
CA HIS A 210 -13.11 16.29 15.21
C HIS A 210 -13.74 15.15 16.02
N PRO A 211 -13.13 14.70 17.13
CA PRO A 211 -13.60 13.55 17.90
C PRO A 211 -15.09 13.60 18.29
N ASP A 212 -15.61 14.77 18.66
CA ASP A 212 -17.03 14.95 19.02
C ASP A 212 -17.96 14.82 17.81
N GLU A 213 -17.54 15.30 16.63
CA GLU A 213 -18.29 15.17 15.38
C GLU A 213 -18.29 13.73 14.87
N ILE A 214 -17.17 13.01 15.02
CA ILE A 214 -17.08 11.57 14.75
C ILE A 214 -18.04 10.81 15.67
N ALA A 215 -18.03 11.13 16.97
CA ALA A 215 -18.90 10.50 17.94
C ALA A 215 -20.38 10.72 17.61
N MET A 216 -20.75 11.95 17.22
CA MET A 216 -22.11 12.29 16.81
C MET A 216 -22.52 11.55 15.55
N LEU A 217 -21.70 11.59 14.49
CA LEU A 217 -21.97 10.94 13.21
C LEU A 217 -22.16 9.43 13.37
N LEU A 218 -21.33 8.79 14.19
CA LEU A 218 -21.37 7.35 14.41
C LEU A 218 -22.32 6.92 15.54
N GLY A 219 -22.99 7.86 16.20
CA GLY A 219 -23.88 7.58 17.33
C GLY A 219 -23.18 6.97 18.54
N MET A 220 -21.94 7.37 18.82
CA MET A 220 -21.14 6.85 19.93
C MET A 220 -21.60 7.41 21.28
N SER A 221 -21.55 6.59 22.32
CA SER A 221 -21.77 7.01 23.72
C SER A 221 -20.58 7.79 24.30
N LYS A 222 -19.39 7.59 23.72
CA LYS A 222 -18.10 8.19 24.09
C LYS A 222 -17.26 8.41 22.84
N GLY A 223 -16.37 9.41 22.86
CA GLY A 223 -15.57 9.77 21.70
C GLY A 223 -14.55 8.71 21.24
N PRO A 224 -14.05 8.81 19.99
CA PRO A 224 -13.05 7.89 19.44
C PRO A 224 -11.72 7.94 20.20
N ASP A 225 -11.37 9.06 20.85
CA ASP A 225 -10.19 9.16 21.73
C ASP A 225 -10.25 8.20 22.92
N GLU A 226 -11.45 8.03 23.52
CA GLU A 226 -11.64 7.12 24.63
C GLU A 226 -11.52 5.66 24.16
N LEU A 227 -12.15 5.35 23.03
CA LEU A 227 -12.06 4.03 22.42
C LEU A 227 -10.60 3.69 22.06
N TRP A 228 -9.87 4.64 21.47
CA TRP A 228 -8.44 4.50 21.17
C TRP A 228 -7.63 4.19 22.42
N ARG A 229 -7.82 4.94 23.52
CA ARG A 229 -7.11 4.70 24.79
C ARG A 229 -7.39 3.32 25.36
N GLU A 230 -8.64 2.87 25.32
CA GLU A 230 -9.00 1.55 25.82
C GLU A 230 -8.39 0.45 24.97
N LEU A 231 -8.56 0.51 23.65
CA LEU A 231 -7.99 -0.48 22.75
C LEU A 231 -6.46 -0.51 22.85
N SER A 232 -5.80 0.66 22.93
CA SER A 232 -4.33 0.76 23.02
C SER A 232 -3.77 0.18 24.32
N SER A 233 -4.58 0.14 25.38
CA SER A 233 -4.19 -0.49 26.65
C SER A 233 -4.25 -2.02 26.59
N ARG A 234 -5.01 -2.59 25.65
CA ARG A 234 -5.30 -4.03 25.54
C ARG A 234 -4.55 -4.71 24.40
N TYR A 235 -4.41 -4.04 23.27
CA TYR A 235 -3.89 -4.62 22.04
C TYR A 235 -2.47 -4.13 21.74
N SER A 236 -1.72 -4.95 21.00
CA SER A 236 -0.35 -4.66 20.56
C SER A 236 -0.26 -3.37 19.75
N PRO A 237 0.93 -2.77 19.60
CA PRO A 237 1.05 -1.48 18.94
C PRO A 237 0.72 -1.46 17.42
N ASP A 238 0.48 -2.63 16.80
CA ASP A 238 -0.21 -2.77 15.49
C ASP A 238 -1.61 -2.11 15.46
N LEU A 239 -2.20 -1.87 16.63
CA LEU A 239 -3.52 -1.29 16.77
C LEU A 239 -3.66 0.06 16.06
N ALA A 240 -2.63 0.91 16.00
CA ALA A 240 -2.72 2.22 15.36
C ALA A 240 -3.19 2.12 13.90
N HIS A 241 -2.63 1.17 13.15
CA HIS A 241 -2.99 0.96 11.75
C HIS A 241 -4.37 0.32 11.59
N PHE A 242 -4.71 -0.64 12.46
CA PHE A 242 -6.04 -1.24 12.49
C PHE A 242 -7.11 -0.19 12.79
N PHE A 243 -6.94 0.56 13.88
CA PHE A 243 -7.87 1.58 14.34
C PHE A 243 -8.05 2.67 13.30
N ALA A 244 -6.96 3.14 12.68
CA ALA A 244 -7.02 4.14 11.64
C ALA A 244 -7.87 3.67 10.45
N THR A 245 -7.59 2.46 9.95
CA THR A 245 -8.31 1.89 8.81
C THR A 245 -9.78 1.62 9.14
N PHE A 246 -10.04 1.09 10.34
CA PHE A 246 -11.37 0.82 10.87
C PHE A 246 -12.21 2.10 10.92
N LEU A 247 -11.69 3.16 11.56
CA LEU A 247 -12.44 4.39 11.78
C LEU A 247 -12.67 5.16 10.49
N ILE A 248 -11.66 5.23 9.60
CA ILE A 248 -11.82 5.85 8.27
C ILE A 248 -12.92 5.17 7.45
N ASN A 249 -12.94 3.83 7.43
CA ASN A 249 -13.99 3.09 6.72
C ASN A 249 -15.37 3.30 7.35
N LEU A 250 -15.47 3.27 8.69
CA LEU A 250 -16.73 3.44 9.38
C LEU A 250 -17.32 4.84 9.18
N VAL A 251 -16.49 5.88 9.31
CA VAL A 251 -16.88 7.27 9.03
C VAL A 251 -17.24 7.47 7.57
N GLY A 252 -16.40 6.99 6.63
CA GLY A 252 -16.66 7.16 5.20
C GLY A 252 -17.98 6.51 4.76
N ARG A 253 -18.33 5.35 5.33
CA ARG A 253 -19.60 4.68 5.08
C ARG A 253 -20.79 5.41 5.71
N ALA A 254 -20.66 5.89 6.94
CA ALA A 254 -21.69 6.71 7.58
C ALA A 254 -21.96 8.01 6.80
N LEU A 255 -20.90 8.64 6.26
CA LEU A 255 -21.03 9.80 5.38
C LEU A 255 -21.72 9.44 4.06
N CYS A 256 -21.41 8.28 3.47
CA CYS A 256 -22.15 7.80 2.29
C CYS A 256 -23.66 7.71 2.60
N GLU A 257 -24.02 7.09 3.72
CA GLU A 257 -25.43 6.95 4.13
C GLU A 257 -26.08 8.32 4.38
N GLU A 258 -25.40 9.25 5.06
CA GLU A 258 -25.91 10.59 5.38
C GLU A 258 -26.27 11.40 4.12
N ILE A 259 -25.46 11.28 3.06
CA ILE A 259 -25.65 12.02 1.80
C ILE A 259 -26.41 11.23 0.73
N GLY A 260 -26.90 10.02 1.05
CA GLY A 260 -27.59 9.15 0.09
C GLY A 260 -26.68 8.52 -0.98
N GLY A 261 -25.38 8.48 -0.72
CA GLY A 261 -24.37 7.85 -1.56
C GLY A 261 -24.10 6.39 -1.21
N SER A 262 -23.30 5.74 -2.05
CA SER A 262 -22.91 4.34 -1.87
C SER A 262 -21.48 4.06 -2.31
N ARG A 263 -20.64 5.09 -2.50
CA ARG A 263 -19.29 4.96 -3.02
C ARG A 263 -18.28 5.71 -2.15
N LEU A 264 -17.34 4.95 -1.59
CA LEU A 264 -16.23 5.46 -0.79
C LEU A 264 -14.92 5.25 -1.54
N MET A 265 -14.22 6.32 -1.89
CA MET A 265 -12.91 6.27 -2.50
C MET A 265 -11.81 6.28 -1.43
N VAL A 266 -10.86 5.35 -1.55
CA VAL A 266 -9.68 5.24 -0.70
C VAL A 266 -8.41 5.18 -1.54
N GLY A 267 -7.35 5.82 -1.05
CA GLY A 267 -6.05 5.89 -1.74
C GLY A 267 -5.18 4.65 -1.59
N TYR A 268 -5.75 3.44 -1.63
CA TYR A 268 -4.97 2.19 -1.57
C TYR A 268 -4.16 2.04 -2.86
N ASN A 269 -2.83 2.16 -2.74
CA ASN A 269 -1.89 2.01 -3.83
C ASN A 269 -1.56 0.54 -4.11
N ARG A 270 -0.70 0.30 -5.10
CA ARG A 270 -0.25 -1.05 -5.47
C ARG A 270 0.30 -1.84 -4.29
N GLU A 271 1.17 -1.25 -3.49
CA GLU A 271 1.82 -1.95 -2.39
C GLU A 271 0.87 -2.25 -1.23
N ASP A 272 -0.13 -1.39 -0.99
CA ASP A 272 -1.20 -1.68 -0.02
C ASP A 272 -2.01 -2.92 -0.44
N VAL A 273 -2.45 -2.97 -1.71
CA VAL A 273 -3.26 -4.08 -2.23
C VAL A 273 -2.42 -5.36 -2.38
N ALA A 274 -1.17 -5.25 -2.83
CA ALA A 274 -0.24 -6.37 -2.89
C ALA A 274 0.04 -6.95 -1.50
N ALA A 275 0.23 -6.09 -0.49
CA ALA A 275 0.44 -6.54 0.89
C ALA A 275 -0.79 -7.27 1.45
N GLU A 276 -2.01 -6.76 1.24
CA GLU A 276 -3.24 -7.46 1.66
C GLU A 276 -3.40 -8.80 0.93
N LEU A 277 -3.13 -8.84 -0.38
CA LEU A 277 -3.16 -10.06 -1.18
C LEU A 277 -2.17 -11.11 -0.63
N LEU A 278 -0.91 -10.73 -0.43
CA LEU A 278 0.12 -11.61 0.13
C LEU A 278 -0.24 -12.09 1.53
N PHE A 279 -0.79 -11.20 2.37
CA PHE A 279 -1.30 -11.57 3.68
C PHE A 279 -2.35 -12.67 3.56
N CYS A 280 -3.35 -12.54 2.69
CA CYS A 280 -4.35 -13.58 2.51
C CYS A 280 -3.73 -14.90 2.05
N LEU A 281 -2.91 -14.86 0.98
CA LEU A 281 -2.32 -16.06 0.38
C LEU A 281 -1.40 -16.83 1.34
N ILE A 282 -0.52 -16.12 2.06
CA ILE A 282 0.41 -16.74 3.03
C ILE A 282 -0.34 -17.39 4.18
N ASN A 283 -1.53 -16.88 4.54
CA ASN A 283 -2.37 -17.45 5.58
C ASN A 283 -3.40 -18.47 5.05
N GLY A 284 -3.30 -18.89 3.77
CA GLY A 284 -4.21 -19.86 3.16
C GLY A 284 -5.65 -19.36 3.04
N ARG A 285 -5.85 -18.04 2.95
CA ARG A 285 -7.16 -17.38 2.86
C ARG A 285 -7.45 -16.93 1.44
N ARG A 286 -8.73 -16.82 1.10
CA ARG A 286 -9.09 -16.20 -0.18
C ARG A 286 -8.73 -14.72 -0.13
N PRO A 287 -8.30 -14.13 -1.26
CA PRO A 287 -8.10 -12.70 -1.36
C PRO A 287 -9.41 -11.93 -1.14
N MET A 288 -9.31 -10.75 -0.54
CA MET A 288 -10.41 -9.80 -0.51
C MET A 288 -10.65 -9.20 -1.90
N PRO A 289 -11.89 -8.84 -2.28
CA PRO A 289 -12.15 -8.16 -3.54
C PRO A 289 -11.32 -6.87 -3.68
N PHE A 290 -10.71 -6.72 -4.86
CA PHE A 290 -10.07 -5.50 -5.36
C PHE A 290 -10.22 -5.43 -6.89
N PRO A 291 -10.27 -4.24 -7.50
CA PRO A 291 -10.10 -2.91 -6.89
C PRO A 291 -11.40 -2.27 -6.35
N VAL A 292 -12.52 -3.00 -6.40
CA VAL A 292 -13.79 -2.60 -5.81
C VAL A 292 -14.20 -3.63 -4.77
N ARG A 293 -14.58 -3.17 -3.57
CA ARG A 293 -15.01 -4.03 -2.47
C ARG A 293 -16.35 -3.57 -1.91
N ARG A 294 -17.36 -4.42 -2.02
CA ARG A 294 -18.64 -4.21 -1.35
C ARG A 294 -18.49 -4.43 0.16
N THR A 295 -18.85 -3.42 0.95
CA THR A 295 -18.87 -3.46 2.42
C THR A 295 -20.25 -2.97 2.91
N GLY A 296 -21.15 -3.91 3.20
CA GLY A 296 -22.56 -3.60 3.46
C GLY A 296 -23.23 -3.01 2.21
N SER A 297 -23.78 -1.81 2.33
CA SER A 297 -24.42 -1.04 1.24
C SER A 297 -23.46 -0.14 0.45
N THR A 298 -22.17 -0.11 0.81
CA THR A 298 -21.17 0.80 0.22
C THR A 298 -20.15 0.04 -0.62
N ASP A 299 -19.86 0.52 -1.82
CA ASP A 299 -18.72 0.10 -2.63
C ASP A 299 -17.48 0.93 -2.25
N VAL A 300 -16.46 0.27 -1.73
CA VAL A 300 -15.15 0.86 -1.50
C VAL A 300 -14.34 0.75 -2.78
N LEU A 301 -14.03 1.90 -3.36
CA LEU A 301 -13.29 2.07 -4.61
C LEU A 301 -11.81 2.33 -4.30
N MET A 302 -10.91 1.66 -5.02
CA MET A 302 -9.45 1.81 -4.89
C MET A 302 -8.84 2.32 -6.20
N PRO A 303 -9.00 3.60 -6.59
CA PRO A 303 -8.67 4.05 -7.93
C PRO A 303 -7.17 4.01 -8.29
N VAL A 304 -6.30 3.92 -7.29
CA VAL A 304 -4.84 3.88 -7.45
C VAL A 304 -4.23 2.50 -7.15
N TRP A 305 -5.06 1.45 -7.12
CA TRP A 305 -4.66 0.09 -6.75
C TRP A 305 -3.54 -0.51 -7.60
N ASP A 306 -3.30 0.00 -8.81
CA ASP A 306 -2.25 -0.47 -9.72
C ASP A 306 -1.09 0.52 -9.87
N VAL A 307 -1.14 1.65 -9.16
CA VAL A 307 -0.12 2.70 -9.19
C VAL A 307 0.89 2.48 -8.07
N PRO A 308 2.19 2.40 -8.36
CA PRO A 308 3.22 2.27 -7.32
C PRO A 308 3.27 3.49 -6.42
N LYS A 309 3.49 3.28 -5.13
CA LYS A 309 3.59 4.34 -4.13
C LYS A 309 4.64 5.39 -4.48
N GLY A 310 5.80 4.97 -5.01
CA GLY A 310 6.86 5.89 -5.44
C GLY A 310 6.43 6.85 -6.57
N MET A 311 5.50 6.44 -7.44
CA MET A 311 4.94 7.30 -8.48
C MET A 311 3.97 8.33 -7.91
N LEU A 312 3.15 7.94 -6.92
CA LEU A 312 2.27 8.85 -6.19
C LEU A 312 3.08 9.90 -5.41
N ASP A 313 4.17 9.48 -4.78
CA ASP A 313 5.07 10.40 -4.05
C ASP A 313 5.78 11.38 -4.98
N ALA A 314 6.22 10.93 -6.16
CA ALA A 314 6.86 11.80 -7.13
C ALA A 314 5.92 12.87 -7.71
N CYS A 315 4.59 12.63 -7.69
CA CYS A 315 3.61 13.64 -8.07
C CYS A 315 3.57 14.81 -7.09
N TYR A 316 3.85 14.55 -5.80
CA TYR A 316 3.67 15.49 -4.69
C TYR A 316 4.72 15.30 -3.58
N PRO A 317 6.03 15.43 -3.89
CA PRO A 317 7.11 14.98 -3.00
C PRO A 317 7.12 15.68 -1.64
N ARG A 318 6.83 16.99 -1.62
CA ARG A 318 6.74 17.77 -0.38
C ARG A 318 5.62 17.24 0.53
N PHE A 319 4.43 17.02 0.00
CA PHE A 319 3.29 16.53 0.78
C PHE A 319 3.48 15.09 1.26
N SER A 320 4.20 14.27 0.48
CA SER A 320 4.58 12.92 0.91
C SER A 320 5.60 12.95 2.05
N GLU A 321 6.62 13.79 1.97
CA GLU A 321 7.63 13.94 3.03
C GLU A 321 7.01 14.46 4.34
N GLU A 322 6.20 15.52 4.28
CA GLU A 322 5.47 16.05 5.43
C GLU A 322 4.62 14.94 6.09
N ASN A 323 3.86 14.17 5.29
CA ASN A 323 3.07 13.04 5.78
C ASN A 323 3.93 11.94 6.43
N TYR A 324 5.13 11.65 5.93
CA TYR A 324 6.02 10.67 6.55
C TYR A 324 6.60 11.13 7.89
N SER A 325 6.91 12.42 8.01
CA SER A 325 7.40 13.02 9.25
C SER A 325 6.35 13.02 10.38
N GLU A 326 5.06 13.02 10.01
CA GLU A 326 3.93 13.07 10.92
C GLU A 326 3.48 11.68 11.44
N ARG A 327 3.95 10.58 10.83
CA ARG A 327 3.47 9.22 11.18
C ARG A 327 4.00 8.75 12.52
N VAL A 328 3.12 8.15 13.30
CA VAL A 328 3.48 7.41 14.52
C VAL A 328 4.24 6.12 14.15
N ASP A 329 5.20 5.80 15.00
CA ASP A 329 6.27 4.84 14.80
C ASP A 329 5.83 3.40 14.46
N SER A 330 6.61 2.73 13.61
CA SER A 330 6.30 1.41 13.05
C SER A 330 6.79 0.27 13.96
N SER A 331 5.90 -0.28 14.77
CA SER A 331 6.20 -1.42 15.68
C SER A 331 5.62 -2.76 15.20
N ALA A 332 4.89 -2.75 14.09
CA ALA A 332 4.16 -3.91 13.57
C ALA A 332 5.00 -4.83 12.68
N VAL A 333 5.84 -5.69 13.28
CA VAL A 333 6.80 -6.55 12.54
C VAL A 333 6.12 -7.39 11.45
N ARG A 334 4.94 -7.97 11.72
CA ARG A 334 4.23 -8.81 10.75
C ARG A 334 3.71 -7.99 9.57
N ARG A 335 3.15 -6.81 9.82
CA ARG A 335 2.73 -5.90 8.75
C ARG A 335 3.94 -5.46 7.94
N SER A 336 5.00 -5.01 8.62
CA SER A 336 6.23 -4.56 7.99
C SER A 336 6.89 -5.63 7.13
N SER A 337 6.90 -6.90 7.54
CA SER A 337 7.46 -7.98 6.73
C SER A 337 6.65 -8.22 5.46
N ILE A 338 5.33 -8.05 5.49
CA ILE A 338 4.46 -8.23 4.33
C ILE A 338 4.62 -7.08 3.34
N TYR A 339 4.67 -5.83 3.81
CA TYR A 339 5.02 -4.69 2.94
C TYR A 339 6.43 -4.84 2.36
N TYR A 340 7.39 -5.31 3.15
CA TYR A 340 8.74 -5.60 2.68
C TYR A 340 8.73 -6.64 1.55
N MET A 341 7.93 -7.70 1.67
CA MET A 341 7.74 -8.68 0.58
C MET A 341 7.08 -8.07 -0.65
N ALA A 342 6.05 -7.24 -0.49
CA ALA A 342 5.37 -6.57 -1.60
C ALA A 342 6.35 -5.70 -2.41
N HIS A 343 7.18 -4.90 -1.74
CA HIS A 343 8.26 -4.13 -2.38
C HIS A 343 9.36 -5.04 -2.97
N GLY A 344 9.71 -6.13 -2.27
CA GLY A 344 10.76 -7.06 -2.70
C GLY A 344 10.46 -7.77 -4.01
N ILE A 345 9.19 -8.10 -4.27
CA ILE A 345 8.76 -8.71 -5.54
C ILE A 345 9.12 -7.80 -6.73
N ASP A 346 8.76 -6.52 -6.65
CA ASP A 346 9.03 -5.56 -7.73
C ASP A 346 10.50 -5.13 -7.79
N ALA A 347 11.24 -5.22 -6.68
CA ALA A 347 12.68 -4.95 -6.67
C ALA A 347 13.48 -6.01 -7.43
N LEU A 348 13.03 -7.27 -7.40
CA LEU A 348 13.66 -8.38 -8.12
C LEU A 348 13.20 -8.46 -9.57
N VAL A 349 11.89 -8.40 -9.80
CA VAL A 349 11.31 -8.40 -11.15
C VAL A 349 10.31 -7.26 -11.26
N PRO A 350 10.64 -6.18 -11.97
CA PRO A 350 9.79 -4.99 -12.00
C PRO A 350 8.36 -5.28 -12.48
N SER A 351 7.37 -4.68 -11.80
CA SER A 351 5.93 -4.85 -12.09
C SER A 351 5.40 -6.30 -11.98
N MET A 352 6.15 -7.20 -11.35
CA MET A 352 5.71 -8.55 -11.04
C MET A 352 4.55 -8.56 -10.03
N SER A 353 4.53 -7.63 -9.07
CA SER A 353 3.43 -7.51 -8.10
C SER A 353 2.11 -7.22 -8.81
N LEU A 354 2.12 -6.32 -9.80
CA LEU A 354 0.94 -6.03 -10.63
C LEU A 354 0.52 -7.25 -11.46
N SER A 355 1.47 -7.95 -12.08
CA SER A 355 1.17 -9.19 -12.82
C SER A 355 0.50 -10.23 -11.93
N LEU A 356 1.01 -10.43 -10.71
CA LEU A 356 0.42 -11.32 -9.71
C LEU A 356 -0.99 -10.87 -9.33
N MET A 357 -1.18 -9.58 -9.02
CA MET A 357 -2.48 -9.01 -8.64
C MET A 357 -3.51 -9.17 -9.76
N THR A 358 -3.15 -8.84 -11.00
CA THR A 358 -4.04 -9.00 -12.18
C THR A 358 -4.37 -10.46 -12.44
N GLY A 359 -3.38 -11.37 -12.33
CA GLY A 359 -3.59 -12.80 -12.49
C GLY A 359 -4.55 -13.37 -11.43
N VAL A 360 -4.34 -13.01 -10.15
CA VAL A 360 -5.23 -13.41 -9.06
C VAL A 360 -6.63 -12.82 -9.26
N LYS A 361 -6.74 -11.53 -9.60
CA LYS A 361 -8.02 -10.89 -9.86
C LYS A 361 -8.82 -11.64 -10.93
N LYS A 362 -8.19 -11.92 -12.08
CA LYS A 362 -8.81 -12.69 -13.18
C LYS A 362 -9.25 -14.08 -12.72
N LEU A 363 -8.41 -14.78 -11.95
CA LEU A 363 -8.74 -16.10 -11.42
C LEU A 363 -9.93 -16.05 -10.45
N MET A 364 -9.93 -15.11 -9.51
CA MET A 364 -11.01 -14.98 -8.52
C MET A 364 -12.32 -14.56 -9.17
N ASP A 365 -12.30 -13.69 -10.18
CA ASP A 365 -13.48 -13.31 -10.96
C ASP A 365 -14.06 -14.53 -11.71
N GLN A 366 -13.21 -15.37 -12.31
CA GLN A 366 -13.65 -16.57 -13.04
C GLN A 366 -14.23 -17.66 -12.13
N LEU A 367 -13.67 -17.79 -10.92
CA LEU A 367 -14.08 -18.82 -9.97
C LEU A 367 -15.19 -18.37 -9.02
N SER A 368 -15.59 -17.09 -9.07
CA SER A 368 -16.32 -16.44 -7.97
C SER A 368 -15.65 -16.71 -6.61
N GLY A 369 -14.30 -16.68 -6.62
CA GLY A 369 -13.43 -17.21 -5.57
C GLY A 369 -13.03 -16.19 -4.50
N TRP A 370 -13.50 -14.94 -4.62
CA TRP A 370 -13.22 -13.90 -3.64
C TRP A 370 -13.70 -14.27 -2.23
N GLU A 371 -13.00 -13.75 -1.22
CA GLU A 371 -13.43 -13.84 0.17
C GLU A 371 -14.79 -13.15 0.35
N GLN A 372 -15.69 -13.82 1.07
CA GLN A 372 -17.03 -13.31 1.29
C GLN A 372 -17.07 -12.54 2.60
N LEU A 373 -17.62 -11.33 2.54
CA LEU A 373 -17.87 -10.52 3.71
C LEU A 373 -19.28 -10.81 4.22
N THR A 374 -19.38 -11.32 5.44
CA THR A 374 -20.65 -11.57 6.12
C THR A 374 -20.94 -10.42 7.07
N GLU A 375 -22.19 -9.96 7.12
CA GLU A 375 -22.65 -8.95 8.07
C GLU A 375 -22.62 -9.50 9.50
N ILE A 376 -22.15 -8.70 10.45
CA ILE A 376 -22.33 -8.98 11.87
C ILE A 376 -23.66 -8.34 12.29
N GLU A 377 -24.66 -9.18 12.54
CA GLU A 377 -26.02 -8.75 12.87
C GLU A 377 -26.03 -7.68 13.97
N GLY A 378 -26.83 -6.62 13.75
CA GLY A 378 -26.96 -5.51 14.69
C GLY A 378 -25.78 -4.55 14.71
N THR A 379 -24.81 -4.66 13.79
CA THR A 379 -23.68 -3.72 13.64
C THR A 379 -23.48 -3.37 12.15
N PRO A 380 -22.80 -2.25 11.82
CA PRO A 380 -22.39 -1.96 10.44
C PRO A 380 -21.14 -2.76 10.01
N LEU A 381 -20.62 -3.66 10.84
CA LEU A 381 -19.37 -4.37 10.59
C LEU A 381 -19.57 -5.61 9.73
N MET A 382 -18.53 -5.92 8.97
CA MET A 382 -18.45 -7.14 8.16
C MET A 382 -17.29 -7.99 8.68
N HIS A 383 -17.38 -9.31 8.55
CA HIS A 383 -16.30 -10.23 8.89
C HIS A 383 -16.11 -11.29 7.81
N THR A 384 -14.88 -11.81 7.73
CA THR A 384 -14.49 -12.90 6.80
C THR A 384 -14.62 -14.28 7.46
N GLY A 385 -15.22 -14.39 8.65
CA GLY A 385 -15.22 -15.63 9.45
C GLY A 385 -13.87 -16.05 10.06
N TYR A 386 -12.76 -15.42 9.65
CA TYR A 386 -11.42 -15.69 10.18
C TYR A 386 -11.13 -14.93 11.47
N GLY A 387 -10.45 -15.59 12.40
CA GLY A 387 -10.04 -15.03 13.67
C GLY A 387 -10.31 -16.02 14.81
N ASP A 388 -9.69 -15.76 15.95
CA ASP A 388 -10.09 -16.43 17.18
C ASP A 388 -11.46 -15.87 17.64
N GLN A 389 -12.45 -16.74 17.81
CA GLN A 389 -13.83 -16.31 18.06
C GLN A 389 -13.97 -15.61 19.41
N GLU A 390 -13.18 -16.00 20.42
CA GLU A 390 -13.18 -15.36 21.73
C GLU A 390 -12.63 -13.93 21.63
N GLN A 391 -11.52 -13.74 20.92
CA GLN A 391 -10.95 -12.40 20.67
C GLN A 391 -11.88 -11.51 19.84
N VAL A 392 -12.55 -12.06 18.83
CA VAL A 392 -13.56 -11.33 18.03
C VAL A 392 -14.72 -10.91 18.93
N HIS A 393 -15.22 -11.81 19.77
CA HIS A 393 -16.30 -11.52 20.70
C HIS A 393 -15.91 -10.45 21.73
N GLU A 394 -14.69 -10.50 22.27
CA GLU A 394 -14.17 -9.50 23.20
C GLU A 394 -14.07 -8.12 22.55
N LEU A 395 -13.56 -8.06 21.31
CA LEU A 395 -13.47 -6.82 20.54
C LEU A 395 -14.87 -6.25 20.26
N LEU A 396 -15.81 -7.07 19.79
CA LEU A 396 -17.19 -6.65 19.54
C LEU A 396 -17.86 -6.16 20.82
N SER A 397 -17.71 -6.88 21.93
CA SER A 397 -18.23 -6.49 23.24
C SER A 397 -17.64 -5.16 23.71
N THR A 398 -16.35 -4.93 23.44
CA THR A 398 -15.70 -3.65 23.72
C THR A 398 -16.31 -2.54 22.88
N LEU A 399 -16.44 -2.73 21.57
CA LEU A 399 -17.04 -1.76 20.65
C LEU A 399 -18.50 -1.45 21.01
N ALA A 400 -19.33 -2.44 21.31
CA ALA A 400 -20.75 -2.25 21.65
C ALA A 400 -20.98 -1.35 22.88
N ARG A 401 -20.00 -1.20 23.79
CA ARG A 401 -20.09 -0.23 24.89
C ARG A 401 -19.95 1.22 24.41
N TYR A 402 -19.22 1.44 23.32
CA TYR A 402 -19.05 2.73 22.66
C TYR A 402 -20.14 3.02 21.64
N PHE A 403 -20.76 2.00 21.06
CA PHE A 403 -21.84 2.13 20.08
C PHE A 403 -23.15 1.58 20.65
N PRO A 404 -23.93 2.38 21.40
CA PRO A 404 -25.14 1.91 22.11
C PRO A 404 -26.25 1.40 21.19
N SER A 405 -26.24 1.79 19.91
CA SER A 405 -27.16 1.27 18.90
C SER A 405 -26.81 -0.15 18.43
N TRP A 406 -25.58 -0.61 18.68
CA TRP A 406 -25.11 -1.91 18.23
C TRP A 406 -25.69 -3.01 19.12
N ARG A 407 -26.47 -3.92 18.51
CA ARG A 407 -27.14 -5.01 19.20
C ARG A 407 -26.47 -6.33 18.84
N LEU A 408 -25.46 -6.71 19.62
CA LEU A 408 -24.84 -8.02 19.46
C LEU A 408 -25.83 -9.11 19.92
N ASP A 409 -26.24 -9.99 19.02
CA ASP A 409 -27.04 -11.14 19.41
C ASP A 409 -26.19 -12.12 20.23
N ARG A 410 -26.79 -12.70 21.28
CA ARG A 410 -26.14 -13.66 22.18
C ARG A 410 -25.76 -14.97 21.46
N SER A 411 -26.22 -15.18 20.23
CA SER A 411 -25.89 -16.34 19.39
C SER A 411 -24.48 -16.28 18.81
N THR A 412 -23.85 -15.11 18.74
CA THR A 412 -22.40 -14.96 18.43
C THR A 412 -21.47 -15.45 19.56
N ALA A 413 -22.04 -16.00 20.65
CA ALA A 413 -21.34 -16.53 21.81
C ALA A 413 -21.19 -18.07 21.80
N LYS A 414 -21.29 -18.73 20.64
CA LYS A 414 -21.05 -20.19 20.52
C LYS A 414 -20.16 -20.55 19.34
#